data_AF-A0A226NBQ7-F1
#
_entry.id   AF-A0A226NBQ7-F1
#
_cell.length_a   1.000
_cell.length_b   1.000
_cell.length_c   1.000
_cell.angle_alpha   90.00
_cell.angle_beta   90.00
_cell.angle_gamma   90.00
#
_symmetry.space_group_name_H-M   'P 1'
#
loop_
_entity.id
_entity.type
_entity.pdbx_description
1 polymer ?
#
loop_
_entity_poly.entity_id
_entity_poly.type
_entity_poly.pdbx_seq_one_letter_code
_entity_poly.pdbx_strand_id
1 'polypeptide(L)'
;MLRRGAGAAVAAGAERECSILEKINFEVRMREGICKLLTVSTQKDQLLQAVKNLMVCNARIRAYRTELQNQEEESVSRRTGGWLSDQGRKDRVAYIRIPLMWKDSDHFSNKEKSQRYAVFCLFRMGAEIFDTEVAIVDKAVTDICFENVTIFDEAGPDFQVKVELYSCCAEESLFIANTPKKLVKKLKTSLSKATGKKLKAALEEDGTDSVLLSHPVIP
;
A
#
# COMPACT_ATOMS: atom_id res chain seq x y z
N MET A 1 -42.95 25.13 21.72
CA MET A 1 -41.62 25.39 21.11
C MET A 1 -40.80 24.10 21.13
N LEU A 2 -40.88 23.23 20.10
CA LEU A 2 -40.07 21.99 20.06
C LEU A 2 -39.92 21.46 18.62
N ARG A 3 -39.35 22.26 17.70
CA ARG A 3 -39.01 21.84 16.32
C ARG A 3 -37.59 22.23 15.87
N ARG A 4 -36.75 22.76 16.75
CA ARG A 4 -35.40 23.27 16.40
C ARG A 4 -34.29 22.21 16.35
N GLY A 5 -34.52 20.99 16.86
CA GLY A 5 -33.46 19.97 17.01
C GLY A 5 -33.18 19.11 15.76
N ALA A 6 -34.18 18.82 14.93
CA ALA A 6 -34.02 17.88 13.82
C ALA A 6 -33.27 18.48 12.61
N GLY A 7 -33.51 19.76 12.30
CA GLY A 7 -32.85 20.43 11.17
C GLY A 7 -31.34 20.65 11.36
N ALA A 8 -30.91 20.88 12.60
CA ALA A 8 -29.50 21.09 12.92
C ALA A 8 -28.67 19.80 12.83
N ALA A 9 -29.23 18.66 13.24
CA ALA A 9 -28.55 17.37 13.17
C ALA A 9 -28.38 16.87 11.72
N VAL A 10 -29.37 17.11 10.85
CA VAL A 10 -29.31 16.76 9.42
C VAL A 10 -28.30 17.65 8.69
N ALA A 11 -28.29 18.95 8.98
CA ALA A 11 -27.30 19.87 8.40
C ALA A 11 -25.87 19.51 8.82
N ALA A 12 -25.65 19.19 10.10
CA ALA A 12 -24.33 18.78 10.60
C ALA A 12 -23.85 17.42 10.04
N GLY A 13 -24.76 16.51 9.67
CA GLY A 13 -24.43 15.28 8.96
C GLY A 13 -23.95 15.55 7.53
N ALA A 14 -24.73 16.33 6.78
CA ALA A 14 -24.42 16.69 5.40
C ALA A 14 -23.11 17.51 5.27
N GLU A 15 -22.82 18.39 6.23
CA GLU A 15 -21.56 19.14 6.27
C GLU A 15 -20.34 18.23 6.49
N ARG A 16 -20.46 17.19 7.32
CA ARG A 16 -19.38 16.21 7.55
C ARG A 16 -19.15 15.30 6.35
N GLU A 17 -20.22 14.81 5.72
CA GLU A 17 -20.13 14.02 4.48
C GLU A 17 -19.42 14.80 3.38
N CYS A 18 -19.78 16.08 3.20
CA CYS A 18 -19.13 16.98 2.25
C CYS A 18 -17.62 17.11 2.56
N SER A 19 -17.26 17.32 3.83
CA SER A 19 -15.86 17.42 4.25
C SER A 19 -15.06 16.14 4.00
N ILE A 20 -15.63 14.96 4.24
CA ILE A 20 -14.97 13.68 3.98
C ILE A 20 -14.78 13.45 2.47
N LEU A 21 -15.79 13.80 1.67
CA LEU A 21 -15.69 13.70 0.21
C LEU A 21 -14.59 14.61 -0.35
N GLU A 22 -14.45 15.83 0.18
CA GLU A 22 -13.35 16.73 -0.16
C GLU A 22 -11.97 16.13 0.18
N LYS A 23 -11.83 15.51 1.36
CA LYS A 23 -10.61 14.79 1.76
C LYS A 23 -10.30 13.63 0.81
N ILE A 24 -11.31 12.84 0.43
CA ILE A 24 -11.14 11.75 -0.56
C ILE A 24 -10.67 12.31 -1.90
N ASN A 25 -11.33 13.36 -2.41
CA ASN A 25 -10.99 13.97 -3.69
C ASN A 25 -9.59 14.60 -3.68
N PHE A 26 -9.16 15.17 -2.56
CA PHE A 26 -7.80 15.64 -2.38
C PHE A 26 -6.79 14.49 -2.48
N GLU A 27 -6.99 13.41 -1.71
CA GLU A 27 -6.07 12.27 -1.71
C GLU A 27 -6.05 11.53 -3.06
N VAL A 28 -7.18 11.46 -3.78
CA VAL A 28 -7.23 10.91 -5.15
C VAL A 28 -6.37 11.72 -6.11
N ARG A 29 -6.44 13.05 -6.05
CA ARG A 29 -5.59 13.93 -6.87
C ARG A 29 -4.11 13.84 -6.48
N MET A 30 -3.81 13.74 -5.18
CA MET A 30 -2.45 13.51 -4.70
C MET A 30 -1.88 12.20 -5.26
N ARG A 31 -2.66 11.12 -5.17
CA ARG A 31 -2.31 9.82 -5.75
C ARG A 31 -2.02 9.91 -7.24
N GLU A 32 -2.85 10.60 -8.02
CA GLU A 32 -2.63 10.80 -9.46
C GLU A 32 -1.33 11.57 -9.74
N GLY A 33 -1.06 12.62 -8.96
CA GLY A 33 0.19 13.38 -9.03
C GLY A 33 1.41 12.50 -8.72
N ILE A 34 1.32 11.67 -7.68
CA ILE A 34 2.37 10.72 -7.31
C ILE A 34 2.59 9.68 -8.40
N CYS A 35 1.53 9.13 -9.00
CA CYS A 35 1.66 8.20 -10.12
C CYS A 35 2.42 8.84 -11.30
N LYS A 36 2.13 10.11 -11.63
CA LYS A 36 2.89 10.84 -12.65
C LYS A 36 4.35 11.03 -12.23
N LEU A 37 4.61 11.40 -10.98
CA LEU A 37 5.97 11.52 -10.45
C LEU A 37 6.75 10.20 -10.56
N LEU A 38 6.12 9.07 -10.24
CA LEU A 38 6.72 7.74 -10.37
C LEU A 38 7.15 7.45 -11.81
N THR A 39 6.37 7.86 -12.82
CA THR A 39 6.72 7.62 -14.23
C THR A 39 7.96 8.38 -14.70
N VAL A 40 8.30 9.50 -14.04
CA VAL A 40 9.47 10.34 -14.40
C VAL A 40 10.63 10.22 -13.42
N SER A 41 10.44 9.51 -12.30
CA SER A 41 11.45 9.35 -11.26
C SER A 41 12.56 8.40 -11.73
N THR A 42 13.80 8.85 -11.65
CA THR A 42 15.00 8.05 -12.01
C THR A 42 15.90 7.80 -10.81
N GLN A 43 15.83 8.65 -9.78
CA GLN A 43 16.59 8.49 -8.55
C GLN A 43 15.85 7.57 -7.58
N LYS A 44 16.59 6.67 -6.92
CA LYS A 44 16.03 5.66 -6.01
C LYS A 44 15.31 6.29 -4.82
N ASP A 45 15.91 7.32 -4.21
CA ASP A 45 15.33 7.97 -3.04
C ASP A 45 14.01 8.68 -3.40
N GLN A 46 13.95 9.31 -4.58
CA GLN A 46 12.73 9.90 -5.11
C GLN A 46 11.65 8.85 -5.37
N LEU A 47 12.03 7.72 -5.97
CA LEU A 47 11.12 6.60 -6.24
C LEU A 47 10.56 6.04 -4.94
N LEU A 48 11.42 5.78 -3.96
CA LEU A 48 11.06 5.23 -2.65
C LEU A 48 10.11 6.16 -1.90
N GLN A 49 10.40 7.46 -1.88
CA GLN A 49 9.54 8.45 -1.26
C GLN A 49 8.18 8.57 -1.97
N ALA A 50 8.18 8.52 -3.31
CA ALA A 50 6.94 8.54 -4.09
C ALA A 50 6.10 7.28 -3.85
N VAL A 51 6.72 6.09 -3.77
CA VAL A 51 6.03 4.84 -3.41
C VAL A 51 5.48 4.90 -1.99
N LYS A 52 6.24 5.40 -1.00
CA LYS A 52 5.72 5.62 0.35
C LYS A 52 4.47 6.51 0.31
N ASN A 53 4.58 7.68 -0.31
CA ASN A 53 3.47 8.64 -0.38
C ASN A 53 2.25 8.02 -1.08
N LEU A 54 2.45 7.21 -2.13
CA LEU A 54 1.37 6.47 -2.78
C LEU A 54 0.67 5.52 -1.81
N MET A 55 1.42 4.79 -0.98
CA MET A 55 0.87 3.89 0.02
C MET A 55 0.07 4.66 1.10
N VAL A 56 0.59 5.79 1.58
CA VAL A 56 -0.11 6.68 2.54
C VAL A 56 -1.42 7.19 1.94
N CYS A 57 -1.39 7.75 0.73
CA CYS A 57 -2.59 8.25 0.05
C CYS A 57 -3.64 7.14 -0.12
N ASN A 58 -3.21 5.94 -0.55
CA ASN A 58 -4.11 4.80 -0.68
C ASN A 58 -4.73 4.38 0.65
N ALA A 59 -3.97 4.40 1.74
CA ALA A 59 -4.47 4.10 3.08
C ALA A 59 -5.51 5.15 3.54
N ARG A 60 -5.22 6.44 3.33
CA ARG A 60 -6.16 7.55 3.64
C ARG A 60 -7.46 7.46 2.84
N ILE A 61 -7.38 7.23 1.53
CA ILE A 61 -8.58 7.06 0.68
C ILE A 61 -9.44 5.91 1.21
N ARG A 62 -8.83 4.78 1.57
CA ARG A 62 -9.57 3.63 2.14
C ARG A 62 -10.22 3.99 3.47
N ALA A 63 -9.47 4.61 4.37
CA ALA A 63 -9.96 5.01 5.69
C ALA A 63 -11.13 5.99 5.60
N TYR A 64 -11.02 7.03 4.77
CA TYR A 64 -12.10 8.01 4.57
C TYR A 64 -13.34 7.40 3.90
N ARG A 65 -13.17 6.46 2.96
CA ARG A 65 -14.32 5.76 2.36
C ARG A 65 -15.04 4.86 3.36
N THR A 66 -14.29 4.14 4.19
CA THR A 66 -14.88 3.31 5.25
C THR A 66 -15.63 4.19 6.26
N GLU A 67 -15.06 5.32 6.66
CA GLU A 67 -15.73 6.28 7.55
C GLU A 67 -17.02 6.83 6.93
N LEU A 68 -16.99 7.24 5.65
CA LEU A 68 -18.17 7.73 4.95
C LEU A 68 -19.28 6.67 4.89
N GLN A 69 -18.92 5.41 4.58
CA GLN A 69 -19.88 4.31 4.53
C GLN A 69 -20.48 4.01 5.91
N ASN A 70 -19.67 4.03 6.98
CA ASN A 70 -20.16 3.83 8.34
C ASN A 70 -21.19 4.90 8.74
N GLN A 71 -20.98 6.16 8.32
CA GLN A 71 -21.92 7.25 8.59
C GLN A 71 -23.24 7.09 7.82
N GLU A 72 -23.19 6.64 6.57
CA GLU A 72 -24.38 6.30 5.79
C GLU A 72 -25.18 5.17 6.48
N GLU A 73 -24.51 4.10 6.92
CA GLU A 73 -25.13 2.98 7.63
C GLU A 73 -25.74 3.39 8.99
N GLU A 74 -25.04 4.23 9.76
CA GLU A 74 -25.56 4.78 11.03
C GLU A 74 -26.76 5.70 10.81
N SER A 75 -26.77 6.51 9.74
CA SER A 75 -27.90 7.38 9.40
C SER A 75 -29.17 6.58 9.08
N VAL A 76 -29.03 5.40 8.46
CA VAL A 76 -30.11 4.47 8.16
C VAL A 76 -30.56 3.69 9.40
N SER A 77 -29.62 3.36 10.31
CA SER A 77 -29.85 2.56 11.53
C SER A 77 -30.41 3.36 12.72
N ARG A 78 -30.39 4.69 12.69
CA ARG A 78 -30.87 5.61 13.76
C ARG A 78 -32.40 5.60 14.04
N ARG A 79 -33.08 4.45 13.94
CA ARG A 79 -34.41 4.23 14.55
C ARG A 79 -34.34 3.60 15.95
N THR A 80 -33.19 3.08 16.41
CA THR A 80 -33.14 2.45 17.73
C THR A 80 -31.76 2.62 18.41
N GLY A 81 -31.68 3.51 19.41
CA GLY A 81 -30.78 3.35 20.56
C GLY A 81 -29.59 4.32 20.70
N GLY A 82 -29.62 5.07 21.82
CA GLY A 82 -28.47 5.30 22.72
C GLY A 82 -27.37 6.28 22.33
N TRP A 83 -27.43 7.51 22.84
CA TRP A 83 -26.25 8.39 22.96
C TRP A 83 -25.27 7.78 23.97
N LEU A 84 -24.07 7.40 23.52
CA LEU A 84 -22.96 7.07 24.42
C LEU A 84 -22.26 8.35 24.84
N SER A 85 -22.11 8.47 26.16
CA SER A 85 -21.52 9.59 26.89
C SER A 85 -20.07 9.85 26.46
N ASP A 86 -19.77 11.13 26.22
CA ASP A 86 -18.44 11.67 25.91
C ASP A 86 -17.53 11.58 27.15
N GLN A 87 -17.02 10.38 27.42
CA GLN A 87 -16.07 10.15 28.51
C GLN A 87 -14.66 10.48 28.01
N GLY A 88 -14.24 11.74 28.22
CA GLY A 88 -12.85 12.20 28.28
C GLY A 88 -11.91 11.60 27.22
N ARG A 89 -11.98 12.14 26.00
CA ARG A 89 -10.97 11.91 24.96
C ARG A 89 -9.61 12.41 25.48
N LYS A 90 -8.58 11.58 25.39
CA LYS A 90 -7.23 11.91 25.85
C LYS A 90 -6.24 11.58 24.75
N ASP A 91 -5.30 12.49 24.51
CA ASP A 91 -4.21 12.32 23.56
C ASP A 91 -3.42 11.06 23.91
N ARG A 92 -3.27 10.16 22.94
CA ARG A 92 -2.45 8.96 23.09
C ARG A 92 -1.25 9.01 22.16
N VAL A 93 -0.09 8.79 22.78
CA VAL A 93 1.21 8.78 22.14
C VAL A 93 1.58 7.34 21.78
N ALA A 94 1.87 7.08 20.50
CA ALA A 94 2.48 5.83 20.06
C ALA A 94 4.01 6.03 19.91
N TYR A 95 4.79 5.34 20.73
CA TYR A 95 6.22 5.12 20.53
C TYR A 95 6.43 3.64 20.19
N ILE A 96 7.02 3.36 19.02
CA ILE A 96 7.17 2.00 18.53
C ILE A 96 8.64 1.69 18.25
N ARG A 97 9.10 0.60 18.87
CA ARG A 97 10.39 -0.03 18.64
C ARG A 97 10.17 -1.46 18.18
N ILE A 98 10.71 -1.81 17.02
CA ILE A 98 10.51 -3.12 16.39
C ILE A 98 11.86 -3.87 16.39
N PRO A 99 12.04 -4.89 17.24
CA PRO A 99 13.27 -5.66 17.25
C PRO A 99 13.42 -6.45 15.95
N LEU A 100 14.65 -6.49 15.43
CA LEU A 100 15.03 -7.20 14.23
C LEU A 100 15.78 -8.47 14.59
N MET A 101 15.42 -9.57 13.93
CA MET A 101 16.14 -10.83 14.03
C MET A 101 16.85 -11.11 12.71
N TRP A 102 18.15 -10.88 12.70
CA TRP A 102 19.02 -11.23 11.59
C TRP A 102 19.41 -12.70 11.68
N LYS A 103 19.56 -13.35 10.53
CA LYS A 103 20.19 -14.66 10.48
C LYS A 103 21.67 -14.52 10.78
N ASP A 104 22.25 -15.49 11.48
CA ASP A 104 23.69 -15.52 11.77
C ASP A 104 24.54 -15.40 10.50
N SER A 105 24.12 -16.02 9.40
CA SER A 105 24.77 -15.92 8.10
C SER A 105 24.83 -14.49 7.56
N ASP A 106 23.81 -13.68 7.86
CA ASP A 106 23.68 -12.33 7.33
C ASP A 106 24.36 -11.34 8.28
N HIS A 107 24.24 -11.56 9.59
CA HIS A 107 24.81 -10.73 10.65
C HIS A 107 26.34 -10.89 10.75
N PHE A 108 26.85 -12.12 10.78
CA PHE A 108 28.28 -12.41 10.98
C PHE A 108 29.07 -12.55 9.67
N SER A 109 28.44 -12.58 8.48
CA SER A 109 29.23 -12.60 7.24
C SER A 109 29.85 -11.26 6.97
N ASN A 110 31.16 -11.25 6.70
CA ASN A 110 31.90 -10.04 6.35
C ASN A 110 31.87 -9.75 4.84
N LYS A 111 30.84 -10.23 4.12
CA LYS A 111 30.69 -9.93 2.69
C LYS A 111 30.45 -8.43 2.54
N GLU A 112 31.23 -7.82 1.66
CA GLU A 112 31.45 -6.38 1.51
C GLU A 112 30.19 -5.55 1.18
N LYS A 113 29.05 -6.20 0.94
CA LYS A 113 27.75 -5.54 0.74
C LYS A 113 26.71 -6.21 1.64
N SER A 114 26.44 -5.55 2.77
CA SER A 114 25.36 -5.97 3.66
C SER A 114 24.07 -5.38 3.12
N GLN A 115 23.15 -6.28 2.74
CA GLN A 115 21.86 -5.94 2.18
C GLN A 115 21.17 -4.86 3.03
N ARG A 116 20.89 -3.72 2.42
CA ARG A 116 20.13 -2.64 3.04
C ARG A 116 18.65 -2.72 2.69
N TYR A 117 17.82 -2.31 3.63
CA TYR A 117 16.38 -2.25 3.49
C TYR A 117 15.89 -0.85 3.81
N ALA A 118 15.02 -0.32 2.97
CA ALA A 118 14.22 0.84 3.29
C ALA A 118 12.95 0.41 4.02
N VAL A 119 12.63 1.03 5.14
CA VAL A 119 11.53 0.65 6.01
C VAL A 119 10.74 1.86 6.46
N PHE A 120 9.41 1.77 6.49
CA PHE A 120 8.54 2.77 7.11
C PHE A 120 7.29 2.11 7.70
N CYS A 121 6.61 2.82 8.61
CA CYS A 121 5.37 2.37 9.23
C CYS A 121 4.20 3.28 8.87
N LEU A 122 3.01 2.68 8.79
CA LEU A 122 1.74 3.39 8.89
C LEU A 122 1.06 3.06 10.22
N PHE A 123 0.49 4.07 10.86
CA PHE A 123 -0.37 3.95 12.02
C PHE A 123 -1.79 4.36 11.63
N ARG A 124 -2.76 3.49 11.92
CA ARG A 124 -4.17 3.74 11.63
C ARG A 124 -5.01 3.62 12.88
N MET A 125 -5.82 4.64 13.14
CA MET A 125 -6.87 4.63 14.16
C MET A 125 -8.12 5.27 13.54
N GLY A 126 -9.17 4.47 13.30
CA GLY A 126 -10.35 4.95 12.57
C GLY A 126 -9.97 5.55 11.20
N ALA A 127 -10.38 6.79 10.96
CA ALA A 127 -10.06 7.56 9.76
C ALA A 127 -8.68 8.26 9.80
N GLU A 128 -8.00 8.28 10.96
CA GLU A 128 -6.69 8.93 11.12
C GLU A 128 -5.57 7.99 10.64
N ILE A 129 -4.73 8.51 9.73
CA ILE A 129 -3.59 7.80 9.14
C ILE A 129 -2.33 8.64 9.27
N PHE A 130 -1.37 8.12 10.02
CA PHE A 130 -0.04 8.68 10.18
C PHE A 130 1.02 7.75 9.59
N ASP A 131 2.13 8.32 9.16
CA ASP A 131 3.26 7.61 8.59
C ASP A 131 4.58 8.08 9.18
N THR A 132 5.57 7.20 9.18
CA THR A 132 6.93 7.54 9.58
C THR A 132 7.75 8.02 8.38
N GLU A 133 8.92 8.59 8.68
CA GLU A 133 9.97 8.72 7.68
C GLU A 133 10.49 7.34 7.25
N VAL A 134 11.14 7.31 6.09
CA VAL A 134 11.80 6.10 5.60
C VAL A 134 13.14 5.96 6.31
N ALA A 135 13.31 4.86 7.04
CA ALA A 135 14.57 4.50 7.67
C ALA A 135 15.33 3.50 6.79
N ILE A 136 16.64 3.67 6.65
CA ILE A 136 17.53 2.67 6.03
C ILE A 136 18.09 1.78 7.13
N VAL A 137 17.88 0.48 6.98
CA VAL A 137 18.20 -0.55 7.95
C VAL A 137 19.18 -1.54 7.32
N ASP A 138 20.22 -1.91 8.05
CA ASP A 138 21.14 -2.97 7.68
C ASP A 138 21.39 -3.92 8.87
N LYS A 139 22.22 -4.94 8.65
CA LYS A 139 22.51 -5.98 9.64
C LYS A 139 23.05 -5.47 10.99
N ALA A 140 23.55 -4.24 11.07
CA ALA A 140 24.04 -3.65 12.31
C ALA A 140 22.90 -3.10 13.18
N VAL A 141 21.72 -2.89 12.61
CA VAL A 141 20.53 -2.40 13.32
C VAL A 141 19.83 -3.55 14.02
N THR A 142 19.73 -3.51 15.35
CA THR A 142 19.00 -4.51 16.15
C THR A 142 17.53 -4.17 16.33
N ASP A 143 17.17 -2.89 16.21
CA ASP A 143 15.82 -2.41 16.43
C ASP A 143 15.51 -1.23 15.51
N ILE A 144 14.33 -1.23 14.90
CA ILE A 144 13.81 -0.08 14.20
C ILE A 144 13.14 0.83 15.21
N CYS A 145 13.65 2.05 15.33
CA CYS A 145 13.07 3.11 16.15
C CYS A 145 12.78 4.30 15.24
N PHE A 146 11.58 4.87 15.35
CA PHE A 146 11.23 6.11 14.67
C PHE A 146 11.24 7.24 15.69
N GLU A 147 11.93 8.33 15.39
CA GLU A 147 12.11 9.46 16.32
C GLU A 147 10.82 10.25 16.51
N ASN A 148 9.97 10.29 15.47
CA ASN A 148 8.72 11.04 15.50
C ASN A 148 7.65 10.33 16.32
N VAL A 149 7.13 11.06 17.30
CA VAL A 149 5.98 10.64 18.11
C VAL A 149 4.70 10.86 17.31
N THR A 150 3.87 9.83 17.21
CA THR A 150 2.51 9.97 16.67
C THR A 150 1.52 10.18 17.80
N ILE A 151 0.71 11.24 17.70
CA ILE A 151 -0.33 11.59 18.67
C ILE A 151 -1.69 11.39 17.99
N PHE A 152 -2.58 10.67 18.67
CA PHE A 152 -3.98 10.49 18.27
C PHE A 152 -4.87 11.26 19.25
N ASP A 153 -5.57 12.28 18.75
CA ASP A 153 -6.34 13.22 19.58
C ASP A 153 -7.70 12.63 20.02
N GLU A 154 -8.28 11.72 19.23
CA GLU A 154 -9.61 11.16 19.48
C GLU A 154 -9.60 9.73 20.04
N ALA A 155 -8.55 9.36 20.78
CA ALA A 155 -8.40 8.01 21.30
C ALA A 155 -9.23 7.75 22.58
N GLY A 156 -10.35 7.05 22.44
CA GLY A 156 -11.17 6.57 23.56
C GLY A 156 -10.51 5.48 24.43
N PRO A 157 -11.17 4.98 25.50
CA PRO A 157 -10.65 3.90 26.34
C PRO A 157 -10.36 2.62 25.54
N ASP A 158 -11.22 2.30 24.57
CA ASP A 158 -11.16 1.06 23.76
C ASP A 158 -10.56 1.28 22.35
N PHE A 159 -9.76 2.34 22.18
CA PHE A 159 -9.12 2.64 20.90
C PHE A 159 -8.25 1.46 20.41
N GLN A 160 -8.18 1.29 19.09
CA GLN A 160 -7.32 0.30 18.45
C GLN A 160 -6.46 0.99 17.40
N VAL A 161 -5.16 0.78 17.49
CA VAL A 161 -4.20 1.25 16.49
C VAL A 161 -3.70 0.06 15.69
N LYS A 162 -3.91 0.09 14.39
CA LYS A 162 -3.29 -0.85 13.45
C LYS A 162 -1.95 -0.30 13.00
N VAL A 163 -0.90 -1.09 13.14
CA VAL A 163 0.46 -0.77 12.67
C VAL A 163 0.76 -1.62 11.45
N GLU A 164 1.13 -1.00 10.33
CA GLU A 164 1.53 -1.66 9.08
C GLU A 164 3.00 -1.31 8.78
N LEU A 165 3.89 -2.30 8.85
CA LEU A 165 5.32 -2.14 8.54
C LEU A 165 5.57 -2.51 7.07
N TYR A 166 6.19 -1.60 6.32
CA TYR A 166 6.57 -1.81 4.93
C TYR A 166 8.08 -1.81 4.80
N SER A 167 8.61 -2.73 3.99
CA SER A 167 10.05 -2.81 3.71
C SER A 167 10.32 -3.10 2.24
N CYS A 168 11.35 -2.49 1.66
CA CYS A 168 11.90 -2.89 0.37
C CYS A 168 13.43 -3.03 0.42
N CYS A 169 13.98 -3.91 -0.40
CA CYS A 169 15.41 -3.99 -0.64
C CYS A 169 15.89 -2.67 -1.27
N ALA A 170 16.87 -2.00 -0.66
CA ALA A 170 17.42 -0.73 -1.15
C ALA A 170 18.59 -0.92 -2.14
N GLU A 171 19.13 -2.14 -2.24
CA GLU A 171 20.21 -2.46 -3.19
C GLU A 171 19.68 -2.83 -4.57
N GLU A 172 20.53 -2.62 -5.57
CA GLU A 172 20.24 -2.87 -6.97
C GLU A 172 19.85 -4.33 -7.20
N SER A 173 18.61 -4.54 -7.65
CA SER A 173 18.23 -5.80 -8.25
C SER A 173 19.07 -5.99 -9.52
N LEU A 174 20.23 -6.64 -9.38
CA LEU A 174 20.98 -7.27 -10.47
C LEU A 174 20.14 -8.31 -11.25
N PHE A 175 18.85 -8.45 -10.93
CA PHE A 175 17.89 -9.38 -11.50
C PHE A 175 17.03 -8.78 -12.63
N ILE A 176 17.08 -7.46 -12.91
CA ILE A 176 16.45 -6.87 -14.11
C ILE A 176 17.43 -6.84 -15.30
N ALA A 177 18.17 -7.93 -15.49
CA ALA A 177 19.03 -8.10 -16.66
C ALA A 177 19.07 -9.55 -17.18
N ASN A 178 18.00 -10.33 -17.02
CA ASN A 178 17.84 -11.59 -17.74
C ASN A 178 16.87 -11.44 -18.91
N THR A 179 17.27 -10.65 -19.90
CA THR A 179 16.73 -10.87 -21.25
C THR A 179 17.43 -12.10 -21.83
N PRO A 180 16.76 -13.20 -22.22
CA PRO A 180 17.38 -14.22 -23.03
C PRO A 180 17.42 -13.75 -24.50
N LYS A 181 18.09 -12.61 -24.77
CA LYS A 181 18.41 -12.17 -26.15
C LYS A 181 19.48 -13.04 -26.83
N LYS A 182 19.84 -14.18 -26.22
CA LYS A 182 20.82 -15.16 -26.75
C LYS A 182 20.23 -16.55 -27.06
N LEU A 183 18.92 -16.76 -26.96
CA LEU A 183 18.31 -18.06 -27.33
C LEU A 183 17.67 -18.11 -28.73
N VAL A 184 17.91 -17.11 -29.58
CA VAL A 184 17.42 -17.09 -30.98
C VAL A 184 18.54 -17.21 -32.02
N LYS A 185 19.80 -17.39 -31.58
CA LYS A 185 20.96 -17.64 -32.46
C LYS A 185 21.48 -19.09 -32.45
N LYS A 186 20.90 -20.00 -31.66
CA LYS A 186 21.30 -21.42 -31.61
C LYS A 186 20.27 -22.43 -32.14
N LEU A 187 19.18 -21.97 -32.76
CA LEU A 187 18.18 -22.81 -33.44
C LEU A 187 18.16 -22.58 -34.96
N LYS A 188 19.28 -22.16 -35.57
CA LYS A 188 19.43 -22.00 -37.02
C LYS A 188 20.45 -22.95 -37.66
N THR A 189 20.93 -23.97 -36.95
CA THR A 189 21.92 -24.93 -37.47
C THR A 189 21.63 -26.36 -37.05
N SER A 190 20.49 -26.91 -37.49
CA SER A 190 20.34 -28.37 -37.65
C SER A 190 19.21 -28.69 -38.63
N LEU A 191 19.37 -28.21 -39.86
CA LEU A 191 18.68 -28.76 -41.03
C LEU A 191 19.75 -29.32 -41.96
N SER A 192 19.99 -30.63 -41.93
CA SER A 192 20.19 -31.42 -43.15
C SER A 192 20.31 -32.93 -42.88
N LYS A 193 19.43 -33.66 -43.59
CA LYS A 193 19.59 -35.00 -44.18
C LYS A 193 19.56 -36.23 -43.26
N ALA A 194 18.38 -36.83 -43.14
CA ALA A 194 18.23 -38.27 -43.34
C ALA A 194 16.81 -38.64 -43.84
N THR A 195 16.81 -39.26 -45.01
CA THR A 195 15.79 -40.03 -45.72
C THR A 195 14.75 -40.78 -44.86
N GLY A 196 13.49 -40.74 -45.30
CA GLY A 196 12.64 -41.95 -45.33
C GLY A 196 11.32 -41.93 -44.56
N LYS A 197 10.23 -41.79 -45.33
CA LYS A 197 8.93 -42.47 -45.18
C LYS A 197 8.06 -42.20 -43.93
N LYS A 198 6.86 -41.68 -44.30
CA LYS A 198 5.51 -42.19 -43.98
C LYS A 198 4.71 -41.54 -42.83
N LEU A 199 3.46 -41.25 -43.23
CA LEU A 199 2.22 -41.00 -42.48
C LEU A 199 2.04 -39.59 -41.91
N LYS A 200 0.85 -38.99 -41.88
CA LYS A 200 -0.38 -38.98 -42.71
C LYS A 200 -1.17 -37.80 -42.09
N ALA A 201 -1.80 -36.99 -42.91
CA ALA A 201 -2.59 -35.83 -42.52
C ALA A 201 -3.81 -36.15 -41.64
N ALA A 202 -4.18 -35.23 -40.75
CA ALA A 202 -5.54 -34.91 -40.28
C ALA A 202 -5.46 -33.76 -39.25
N LEU A 203 -6.35 -32.78 -39.16
CA LEU A 203 -7.34 -32.14 -40.03
C LEU A 203 -7.64 -30.83 -39.27
N GLU A 204 -7.83 -29.73 -39.99
CA GLU A 204 -8.33 -28.46 -39.45
C GLU A 204 -9.64 -28.70 -38.65
N GLU A 205 -9.88 -27.93 -37.60
CA GLU A 205 -10.86 -26.83 -37.58
C GLU A 205 -11.30 -26.47 -36.13
N ASP A 206 -11.59 -25.18 -35.97
CA ASP A 206 -12.69 -24.60 -35.18
C ASP A 206 -12.41 -23.99 -33.79
N GLY A 207 -13.09 -22.87 -33.55
CA GLY A 207 -13.55 -22.49 -32.21
C GLY A 207 -12.94 -21.25 -31.54
N THR A 208 -13.44 -20.08 -31.94
CA THR A 208 -14.01 -19.03 -31.07
C THR A 208 -13.40 -18.66 -29.69
N ASP A 209 -13.19 -17.34 -29.56
CA ASP A 209 -13.50 -16.44 -28.44
C ASP A 209 -12.98 -16.63 -27.00
N SER A 210 -12.71 -15.46 -26.41
CA SER A 210 -12.38 -15.16 -25.00
C SER A 210 -10.95 -15.56 -24.62
N VAL A 211 -10.14 -14.71 -23.97
CA VAL A 211 -10.36 -14.21 -22.61
C VAL A 211 -9.56 -12.91 -22.41
N LEU A 212 -10.31 -11.88 -22.04
CA LEU A 212 -10.08 -10.92 -20.96
C LEU A 212 -8.66 -10.73 -20.39
N LEU A 213 -8.24 -9.46 -20.42
CA LEU A 213 -7.70 -8.69 -19.28
C LEU A 213 -6.84 -9.45 -18.27
N SER A 214 -5.53 -9.22 -18.35
CA SER A 214 -4.64 -9.29 -17.19
C SER A 214 -3.85 -8.00 -17.08
N HIS A 215 -4.10 -7.28 -15.98
CA HIS A 215 -3.40 -6.09 -15.53
C HIS A 215 -1.88 -6.34 -15.36
N PRO A 216 -1.03 -5.33 -15.60
CA PRO A 216 0.38 -5.43 -15.31
C PRO A 216 0.63 -5.39 -13.80
N VAL A 217 1.18 -6.48 -13.27
CA VAL A 217 1.94 -6.49 -12.01
C VAL A 217 3.27 -5.79 -12.30
N ILE A 218 3.51 -4.66 -11.65
CA ILE A 218 4.79 -3.94 -11.71
C ILE A 218 5.66 -4.47 -10.55
N PRO A 219 6.96 -4.77 -10.80
CA PRO A 219 7.87 -5.45 -9.87
C PRO A 219 8.22 -4.66 -8.60
#